data_AF-A0A0Q8JMD6-F1
#
_entry.id   AF-A0A0Q8JMD6-F1
#
_cell.length_a   1.000
_cell.length_b   1.000
_cell.length_c   1.000
_cell.angle_alpha   90.00
_cell.angle_beta   90.00
_cell.angle_gamma   90.00
#
_symmetry.space_group_name_H-M   'P 1'
#
loop_
_entity.id
_entity.type
_entity.pdbx_description
1 polymer ?
#
loop_
_entity_poly.entity_id
_entity_poly.type
_entity_poly.pdbx_seq_one_letter_code
_entity_poly.pdbx_strand_id
1 'polypeptide(L)'
;MSAAHMLPATLLLGGSGTIAVLGSPEAGARAPIYLVGGLAIWGVLALLWMLNIRAARYHAWALQNYRAGPPKAPKGAFWKGAGVGLLLTIGGLICAVYLLAHGGPGVQELAGWVLLIGGGWGLTLVPLVAGWAWVQIAATRIPRGSR
;
A
#
# COMPACT_ATOMS: atom_id res chain seq x y z
N MET A 1 14.99 0.36 19.15
CA MET A 1 14.72 -1.02 18.72
C MET A 1 15.41 -1.24 17.38
N SER A 2 16.34 -2.20 17.33
CA SER A 2 17.30 -2.39 16.23
C SER A 2 16.62 -2.90 14.95
N ALA A 3 16.83 -2.20 13.82
CA ALA A 3 16.36 -2.55 12.48
C ALA A 3 16.87 -3.92 11.98
N ALA A 4 17.85 -4.52 12.68
CA ALA A 4 18.44 -5.81 12.36
C ALA A 4 17.46 -7.00 12.49
N HIS A 5 16.40 -6.88 13.28
CA HIS A 5 15.44 -7.99 13.48
C HIS A 5 14.31 -8.04 12.44
N MET A 6 14.09 -6.99 11.65
CA MET A 6 13.05 -7.00 10.62
C MET A 6 13.54 -7.51 9.27
N LEU A 7 14.83 -7.31 8.98
CA LEU A 7 15.51 -7.72 7.74
C LEU A 7 15.35 -9.22 7.39
N PRO A 8 15.53 -10.17 8.33
CA PRO A 8 15.42 -11.59 8.01
C PRO A 8 13.99 -12.01 7.65
N ALA A 9 12.99 -11.47 8.35
CA ALA A 9 11.58 -11.79 8.10
C ALA A 9 11.10 -11.24 6.75
N THR A 10 11.59 -10.07 6.35
CA THR A 10 11.25 -9.48 5.05
C THR A 10 11.98 -10.18 3.90
N LEU A 11 13.24 -10.59 4.09
CA LEU A 11 13.97 -11.43 3.14
C LEU A 11 13.38 -12.84 2.99
N LEU A 12 12.85 -13.44 4.07
CA LEU A 12 12.22 -14.77 4.01
C LEU A 12 10.85 -14.75 3.31
N LEU A 13 10.04 -13.70 3.52
CA LEU A 13 8.75 -13.55 2.84
C LEU A 13 8.89 -13.09 1.38
N GLY A 14 9.87 -12.22 1.07
CA GLY A 14 10.17 -11.83 -0.31
C GLY A 14 10.95 -12.89 -1.09
N GLY A 15 11.82 -13.65 -0.41
CA GLY A 15 12.67 -14.69 -0.97
C GLY A 15 11.94 -16.01 -1.25
N SER A 16 10.98 -16.40 -0.40
CA SER A 16 10.20 -17.64 -0.63
C SER A 16 9.31 -17.56 -1.88
N GLY A 17 8.76 -16.39 -2.17
CA GLY A 17 7.99 -16.15 -3.41
C GLY A 17 8.85 -16.18 -4.69
N THR A 18 10.13 -15.80 -4.60
CA THR A 18 11.06 -15.83 -5.75
C THR A 18 11.65 -17.23 -5.97
N ILE A 19 11.87 -18.02 -4.91
CA ILE A 19 12.41 -19.39 -5.02
C ILE A 19 11.37 -20.38 -5.55
N ALA A 20 10.08 -20.23 -5.20
CA ALA A 20 9.01 -21.06 -5.77
C ALA A 20 8.81 -20.84 -7.28
N VAL A 21 9.18 -19.67 -7.80
CA VAL A 21 9.01 -19.29 -9.21
C VAL A 21 10.11 -19.83 -10.12
N LEU A 22 11.29 -20.14 -9.57
CA LEU A 22 12.44 -20.59 -10.35
C LEU A 22 12.49 -22.11 -10.58
N GLY A 23 11.63 -22.90 -9.91
CA GLY A 23 11.68 -24.36 -9.94
C GLY A 23 10.75 -25.07 -10.94
N SER A 24 9.81 -24.36 -11.57
CA SER A 24 8.82 -24.96 -12.48
C SER A 24 8.73 -24.19 -13.80
N PRO A 25 8.75 -24.88 -14.96
CA PRO A 25 8.57 -24.23 -16.28
C PRO A 25 7.21 -23.54 -16.43
N GLU A 26 6.20 -23.95 -15.65
CA GLU A 26 4.89 -23.28 -15.58
C GLU A 26 4.93 -22.01 -14.72
N ALA A 27 5.91 -21.89 -13.83
CA ALA A 27 6.07 -20.73 -12.96
C ALA A 27 6.68 -19.52 -13.67
N GLY A 28 7.41 -19.71 -14.78
CA GLY A 28 7.91 -18.63 -15.62
C GLY A 28 6.79 -17.78 -16.24
N ALA A 29 5.67 -18.40 -16.63
CA ALA A 29 4.50 -17.70 -17.15
C ALA A 29 3.74 -16.91 -16.07
N ARG A 30 3.70 -17.44 -14.84
CA ARG A 30 3.04 -16.81 -13.68
C ARG A 30 3.94 -15.89 -12.86
N ALA A 31 5.24 -15.83 -13.17
CA ALA A 31 6.23 -14.98 -12.49
C ALA A 31 5.79 -13.52 -12.33
N PRO A 32 5.14 -12.86 -13.33
CA PRO A 32 4.67 -11.49 -13.17
C PRO A 32 3.63 -11.33 -12.06
N ILE A 33 2.74 -12.31 -11.88
CA ILE A 33 1.68 -12.28 -10.85
C ILE A 33 2.30 -12.37 -9.45
N TYR A 34 3.26 -13.27 -9.26
CA TYR A 34 3.95 -13.43 -7.98
C TYR A 34 4.80 -12.20 -7.62
N LEU A 35 5.46 -11.58 -8.60
CA LEU A 35 6.19 -10.33 -8.41
C LEU A 35 5.26 -9.18 -8.02
N VAL A 36 4.13 -9.02 -8.70
CA VAL A 36 3.13 -7.98 -8.38
C VAL A 36 2.53 -8.21 -6.99
N GLY A 37 2.16 -9.45 -6.66
CA GLY A 37 1.66 -9.81 -5.33
C GLY A 37 2.68 -9.56 -4.22
N GLY A 38 3.94 -9.95 -4.43
CA GLY A 38 5.03 -9.67 -3.51
C GLY A 38 5.24 -8.18 -3.29
N LEU A 39 5.33 -7.38 -4.36
CA LEU A 39 5.46 -5.93 -4.29
C LEU A 39 4.28 -5.26 -3.57
N ALA A 40 3.05 -5.77 -3.75
CA ALA A 40 1.89 -5.26 -3.04
C ALA A 40 2.02 -5.45 -1.52
N ILE A 41 2.47 -6.63 -1.06
CA ILE A 41 2.72 -6.91 0.37
C ILE A 41 3.80 -5.97 0.91
N TRP A 42 4.91 -5.83 0.19
CA TRP A 42 5.98 -4.91 0.57
C TRP A 42 5.52 -3.46 0.64
N GLY A 43 4.67 -3.02 -0.30
CA GLY A 43 4.07 -1.69 -0.31
C GLY A 43 3.20 -1.44 0.92
N VAL A 44 2.36 -2.41 1.30
CA VAL A 44 1.52 -2.34 2.51
C VAL A 44 2.39 -2.27 3.77
N LEU A 45 3.42 -3.10 3.87
CA LEU A 45 4.35 -3.09 5.01
C LEU A 45 5.10 -1.75 5.11
N ALA A 46 5.57 -1.21 3.99
CA ALA A 46 6.23 0.09 3.94
C ALA A 46 5.28 1.22 4.37
N LEU A 47 4.00 1.18 3.94
CA LEU A 47 2.97 2.12 4.36
C LEU A 47 2.76 2.07 5.88
N LEU A 48 2.57 0.86 6.44
CA LEU A 48 2.37 0.68 7.88
C LEU A 48 3.58 1.17 8.68
N TRP A 49 4.80 0.86 8.23
CA TRP A 49 6.03 1.34 8.85
C TRP A 49 6.13 2.86 8.82
N MET A 50 5.83 3.49 7.69
CA MET A 50 5.81 4.95 7.55
C MET A 50 4.79 5.60 8.48
N LEU A 51 3.57 5.04 8.57
CA LEU A 51 2.52 5.53 9.48
C LEU A 51 2.95 5.39 10.94
N ASN A 52 3.59 4.27 11.31
CA ASN A 52 4.12 4.05 12.66
C ASN A 52 5.19 5.08 13.04
N ILE A 53 6.15 5.37 12.14
CA ILE A 53 7.15 6.42 12.37
C ILE A 53 6.51 7.78 12.56
N ARG A 54 5.51 8.12 11.75
CA ARG A 54 4.78 9.39 11.89
C ARG A 54 4.05 9.48 13.21
N ALA A 55 3.35 8.42 13.62
CA ALA A 55 2.67 8.34 14.90
C ALA A 55 3.66 8.51 16.07
N ALA A 56 4.82 7.84 16.03
CA ALA A 56 5.84 7.96 17.06
C ALA A 56 6.44 9.38 17.16
N ARG A 57 6.77 9.99 16.01
CA ARG A 57 7.27 11.39 15.96
C ARG A 57 6.22 12.37 16.48
N TYR A 58 4.98 12.16 16.07
CA TYR A 58 3.87 12.99 16.50
C TYR A 58 3.64 12.87 18.01
N HIS A 59 3.67 11.65 18.56
CA HIS A 59 3.53 11.41 20.00
C HIS A 59 4.64 12.11 20.81
N ALA A 60 5.90 12.02 20.35
CA ALA A 60 7.01 12.71 21.00
C ALA A 60 6.85 14.24 20.98
N TRP A 61 6.43 14.82 19.85
CA TRP A 61 6.10 16.24 19.76
C TRP A 61 4.89 16.61 20.63
N ALA A 62 3.87 15.76 20.66
CA ALA A 62 2.63 16.02 21.37
C ALA A 62 2.79 16.04 22.90
N LEU A 63 3.62 15.16 23.46
CA LEU A 63 3.96 15.16 24.89
C LEU A 63 4.58 16.48 25.35
N GLN A 64 5.30 17.16 24.47
CA GLN A 64 5.94 18.45 24.77
C GLN A 64 5.00 19.65 24.56
N ASN A 65 4.00 19.52 23.69
CA ASN A 65 3.23 20.67 23.18
C ASN A 65 1.73 20.66 23.53
N TYR A 66 1.12 19.51 23.83
CA TYR A 66 -0.30 19.46 24.19
C TYR A 66 -0.52 19.30 25.69
N ARG A 67 -0.73 20.43 26.37
CA ARG A 67 -1.46 20.45 27.66
C ARG A 67 -3.00 20.35 27.47
N ALA A 68 -3.51 20.44 26.23
CA ALA A 68 -4.94 20.61 25.93
C ALA A 68 -5.58 19.56 24.99
N GLY A 69 -4.98 18.38 24.82
CA GLY A 69 -5.61 17.23 24.15
C GLY A 69 -5.18 16.97 22.70
N PRO A 70 -5.44 15.75 22.18
CA PRO A 70 -4.87 15.25 20.92
C PRO A 70 -5.43 15.94 19.67
N PRO A 71 -4.69 15.90 18.55
CA PRO A 71 -5.07 16.55 17.30
C PRO A 71 -6.31 15.90 16.67
N LYS A 72 -7.22 16.77 16.27
CA LYS A 72 -8.33 16.52 15.34
C LYS A 72 -7.84 16.18 13.93
N ALA A 73 -8.13 15.01 13.36
CA ALA A 73 -8.07 14.90 11.90
C ALA A 73 -9.08 15.91 11.29
N PRO A 74 -8.73 16.65 10.22
CA PRO A 74 -9.65 17.60 9.61
C PRO A 74 -10.88 16.90 9.05
N LYS A 75 -12.04 17.55 9.15
CA LYS A 75 -13.31 17.04 8.60
C LYS A 75 -13.13 16.72 7.10
N GLY A 76 -13.56 15.53 6.68
CA GLY A 76 -13.46 15.07 5.29
C GLY A 76 -12.09 14.51 4.88
N ALA A 77 -11.12 14.38 5.77
CA ALA A 77 -9.82 13.75 5.46
C ALA A 77 -9.99 12.32 4.92
N PHE A 78 -10.91 11.55 5.50
CA PHE A 78 -11.24 10.20 5.03
C PHE A 78 -11.72 10.21 3.58
N TRP A 79 -12.72 11.04 3.26
CA TRP A 79 -13.29 11.12 1.92
C TRP A 79 -12.27 11.56 0.86
N LYS A 80 -11.34 12.45 1.23
CA LYS A 80 -10.22 12.82 0.34
C LYS A 80 -9.32 11.63 0.05
N GLY A 81 -8.89 10.90 1.08
CA GLY A 81 -8.07 9.70 0.91
C GLY A 81 -8.79 8.60 0.13
N ALA A 82 -10.07 8.38 0.41
CA ALA A 82 -10.90 7.40 -0.27
C ALA A 82 -11.08 7.74 -1.75
N GLY A 83 -11.31 9.02 -2.09
CA GLY A 83 -11.37 9.47 -3.47
C GLY A 83 -10.07 9.22 -4.23
N VAL A 84 -8.92 9.48 -3.61
CA VAL A 84 -7.60 9.18 -4.22
C VAL A 84 -7.42 7.67 -4.43
N GLY A 85 -7.75 6.85 -3.43
CA GLY A 85 -7.67 5.38 -3.57
C GLY A 85 -8.60 4.85 -4.66
N LEU A 86 -9.78 5.44 -4.81
CA LEU A 86 -10.73 5.09 -5.87
C LEU A 86 -10.17 5.45 -7.25
N LEU A 87 -9.63 6.65 -7.43
CA LEU A 87 -9.02 7.07 -8.70
C LEU A 87 -7.84 6.19 -9.09
N LEU A 88 -6.98 5.82 -8.14
CA LEU A 88 -5.88 4.89 -8.38
C LEU A 88 -6.37 3.51 -8.80
N THR A 89 -7.42 3.01 -8.17
CA THR A 89 -8.02 1.71 -8.51
C THR A 89 -8.62 1.75 -9.91
N ILE A 90 -9.42 2.77 -10.23
CA ILE A 90 -10.02 2.94 -11.56
C ILE A 90 -8.94 3.08 -12.63
N GLY A 91 -7.90 3.90 -12.38
CA GLY A 91 -6.77 4.04 -13.29
C GLY A 91 -6.03 2.71 -13.53
N GLY A 92 -5.84 1.92 -12.48
CA GLY A 92 -5.26 0.58 -12.58
C GLY A 92 -6.13 -0.39 -13.39
N LEU A 93 -7.45 -0.34 -13.22
CA LEU A 93 -8.39 -1.14 -14.01
C LEU A 93 -8.38 -0.74 -15.49
N ILE A 94 -8.39 0.56 -15.80
CA ILE A 94 -8.31 1.06 -17.18
C ILE A 94 -7.00 0.60 -17.82
N CYS A 95 -5.88 0.71 -17.09
CA CYS A 95 -4.59 0.22 -17.55
C CYS A 95 -4.62 -1.30 -17.81
N ALA A 96 -5.24 -2.09 -16.92
CA ALA A 96 -5.40 -3.52 -17.11
C ALA A 96 -6.25 -3.86 -18.35
N VAL A 97 -7.35 -3.15 -18.61
CA VAL A 97 -8.14 -3.32 -19.86
C VAL A 97 -7.28 -3.03 -21.09
N TYR A 98 -6.49 -1.95 -21.06
CA TYR A 98 -5.59 -1.61 -22.15
C TYR A 98 -4.53 -2.71 -22.40
N LEU A 99 -3.94 -3.25 -21.32
CA LEU A 99 -2.97 -4.33 -21.37
C LEU A 99 -3.57 -5.67 -21.80
N LEU A 100 -4.85 -5.92 -21.53
CA LEU A 100 -5.57 -7.06 -22.08
C LEU A 100 -5.70 -6.97 -23.60
N ALA A 101 -6.01 -5.78 -24.12
CA ALA A 101 -6.19 -5.56 -25.55
C ALA A 101 -4.86 -5.53 -26.35
N HIS A 102 -3.76 -5.10 -25.74
CA HIS A 102 -2.49 -4.85 -26.46
C HIS A 102 -1.28 -5.63 -25.92
N GLY A 103 -1.43 -6.36 -24.82
CA GLY A 103 -0.34 -7.10 -24.17
C GLY A 103 -0.13 -8.49 -24.77
N GLY A 104 1.07 -9.04 -24.56
CA GLY A 104 1.35 -10.45 -24.83
C GLY A 104 0.71 -11.39 -23.80
N PRO A 105 0.74 -12.71 -24.02
CA PRO A 105 -0.05 -13.69 -23.24
C PRO A 105 0.12 -13.60 -21.72
N GLY A 106 1.36 -13.47 -21.21
CA GLY A 106 1.61 -13.36 -19.77
C GLY A 106 1.16 -12.02 -19.15
N VAL A 107 1.12 -10.95 -19.95
CA VAL A 107 0.62 -9.63 -19.53
C VAL A 107 -0.91 -9.63 -19.49
N GLN A 108 -1.54 -10.33 -20.43
CA GLN A 108 -3.00 -10.50 -20.47
C GLN A 108 -3.50 -11.31 -19.27
N GLU A 109 -2.79 -12.39 -18.88
CA GLU A 109 -3.12 -13.17 -17.69
C GLU A 109 -3.06 -12.30 -16.42
N LEU A 110 -1.96 -11.55 -16.24
CA LEU A 110 -1.81 -10.61 -15.14
C LEU A 110 -2.93 -9.56 -15.11
N ALA A 111 -3.24 -8.96 -16.26
CA ALA A 111 -4.29 -7.97 -16.39
C ALA A 111 -5.68 -8.56 -16.06
N GLY A 112 -5.95 -9.82 -16.44
CA GLY A 112 -7.14 -10.54 -16.04
C GLY A 112 -7.27 -10.67 -14.52
N TRP A 113 -6.19 -10.99 -13.82
CA TRP A 113 -6.17 -11.02 -12.34
C TRP A 113 -6.38 -9.65 -11.72
N VAL A 114 -5.78 -8.60 -12.28
CA VAL A 114 -5.98 -7.21 -11.82
C VAL A 114 -7.43 -6.78 -11.99
N LEU A 115 -8.08 -7.15 -13.09
CA LEU A 115 -9.51 -6.87 -13.29
C LEU A 115 -10.40 -7.66 -12.31
N LEU A 116 -10.11 -8.94 -12.10
CA LEU A 116 -10.89 -9.80 -11.20
C LEU A 116 -10.81 -9.30 -9.75
N ILE A 117 -9.57 -9.12 -9.25
CA ILE A 117 -9.31 -8.74 -7.86
C ILE A 117 -9.61 -7.26 -7.65
N GLY A 118 -9.15 -6.41 -8.57
CA GLY A 118 -9.34 -4.95 -8.52
C GLY A 118 -10.80 -4.54 -8.72
N GLY A 119 -11.51 -5.19 -9.64
CA GLY A 119 -12.93 -4.93 -9.91
C GLY A 119 -13.86 -5.47 -8.83
N GLY A 120 -13.50 -6.58 -8.17
CA GLY A 120 -14.26 -7.11 -7.03
C GLY A 120 -13.98 -6.36 -5.74
N TRP A 121 -12.81 -6.62 -5.14
CA TRP A 121 -12.45 -6.11 -3.81
C TRP A 121 -11.67 -4.80 -3.86
N GLY A 122 -10.94 -4.53 -4.95
CA GLY A 122 -10.11 -3.33 -5.07
C GLY A 122 -10.94 -2.04 -4.99
N LEU A 123 -12.07 -1.97 -5.69
CA LEU A 123 -12.97 -0.82 -5.70
C LEU A 123 -13.57 -0.47 -4.33
N THR A 124 -13.54 -1.40 -3.38
CA THR A 124 -14.06 -1.18 -2.02
C THR A 124 -12.92 -1.04 -1.02
N LEU A 125 -11.99 -1.99 -0.95
CA LEU A 125 -10.94 -2.02 0.06
C LEU A 125 -9.87 -0.94 -0.15
N VAL A 126 -9.46 -0.67 -1.40
CA VAL A 126 -8.39 0.31 -1.66
C VAL A 126 -8.82 1.73 -1.27
N PRO A 127 -10.02 2.21 -1.63
CA PRO A 127 -10.53 3.48 -1.12
C PRO A 127 -10.62 3.54 0.41
N LEU A 128 -11.09 2.47 1.07
CA LEU A 128 -11.21 2.45 2.53
C LEU A 128 -9.85 2.56 3.21
N VAL A 129 -8.87 1.77 2.75
CA VAL A 129 -7.49 1.80 3.28
C VAL A 129 -6.82 3.14 3.00
N ALA A 130 -6.99 3.69 1.79
CA ALA A 130 -6.45 5.00 1.45
C ALA A 130 -7.08 6.12 2.29
N GLY A 131 -8.40 6.06 2.51
CA GLY A 131 -9.13 6.97 3.40
C GLY A 131 -8.61 6.91 4.83
N TRP A 132 -8.46 5.70 5.38
CA TRP A 132 -7.90 5.50 6.72
C TRP A 132 -6.46 6.03 6.83
N ALA A 133 -5.59 5.67 5.88
CA ALA A 133 -4.20 6.13 5.87
C ALA A 133 -4.11 7.66 5.79
N TRP A 134 -4.97 8.30 4.99
CA TRP A 134 -5.03 9.75 4.87
C TRP A 134 -5.46 10.44 6.16
N VAL A 135 -6.40 9.86 6.91
CA VAL A 135 -6.79 10.33 8.25
C VAL A 135 -5.60 10.28 9.19
N GLN A 136 -4.86 9.17 9.23
CA GLN A 136 -3.67 9.03 10.08
C GLN A 136 -2.59 10.06 9.72
N ILE A 137 -2.35 10.26 8.42
CA ILE A 137 -1.40 11.26 7.91
C ILE A 137 -1.81 12.68 8.30
N ALA A 138 -3.10 13.00 8.18
CA ALA A 138 -3.61 14.33 8.48
C ALA A 138 -3.60 14.62 9.98
N ALA A 139 -3.93 13.62 10.80
CA ALA A 139 -3.90 13.72 12.26
C ALA A 139 -2.48 13.88 12.81
N THR A 140 -1.49 13.25 12.19
CA THR A 140 -0.08 13.26 12.64
C THR A 140 0.74 14.40 12.03
N ARG A 141 0.10 15.40 11.42
CA ARG A 141 0.79 16.52 10.78
C ARG A 141 1.25 17.54 11.83
N ILE A 142 2.56 17.67 12.01
CA ILE A 142 3.17 18.68 12.89
C ILE A 142 3.16 20.04 12.17
N PRO A 143 2.61 21.12 12.78
CA PRO A 143 2.66 22.46 12.22
C PRO A 143 4.12 22.91 12.01
N ARG A 144 4.45 23.40 10.81
CA ARG A 144 5.76 24.00 10.54
C ARG A 144 5.78 25.40 11.17
N GLY A 145 6.42 25.56 12.32
CA GLY A 145 6.55 26.85 13.01
C GLY A 145 6.74 26.80 14.53
N SER A 146 6.74 25.63 15.17
CA SER A 146 6.86 25.49 16.64
C SER A 146 8.31 25.37 17.14
N ARG A 147 9.24 26.17 16.59
CA ARG A 147 10.59 26.32 17.17
C ARG A 147 10.68 27.59 17.98
#